data_AF-A0A834LL16-F1
#
_entry.id   AF-A0A834LL16-F1
#
_cell.length_a   1.000
_cell.length_b   1.000
_cell.length_c   1.000
_cell.angle_alpha   90.00
_cell.angle_beta   90.00
_cell.angle_gamma   90.00
#
_symmetry.space_group_name_H-M   'P 1'
#
loop_
_entity.id
_entity.type
_entity.pdbx_description
1 polymer ?
#
loop_
_entity_poly.entity_id
_entity_poly.type
_entity_poly.pdbx_seq_one_letter_code
_entity_poly.pdbx_strand_id
1 'polypeptide(L)'
;MMKASLKSRYDTDKSTAGAAATVAFNAGNVKLRASMTDATVVNGPSLNGLALAVEKPGFFIIDYNVPKKDFRFQFMNSIKVAEKPLNLTYIHSRNDNRTILDGNLAFDPANKVSVNHVLGSGNCKWKYTYVNQGVTTYEPSYDFKKNSWDFAVSRRVYGDDVFRASYQTSSKVMGLEWSRNSTMNGRFKGMHGLHYEVDGMGGDCLFEIAASLNLGEELKLPKLTAETTWDFEM
;
A
#
# COMPACT_ATOMS: atom_id res chain seq x y z
N MET A 1 -1.74 3.95 -23.60
CA MET A 1 -0.42 3.60 -23.06
C MET A 1 -0.64 2.53 -22.00
N MET A 2 -0.03 1.36 -22.20
CA MET A 2 -0.15 0.23 -21.29
C MET A 2 0.77 0.49 -20.08
N LYS A 3 0.35 0.07 -18.88
CA LYS A 3 1.18 0.19 -17.67
C LYS A 3 1.22 -1.15 -16.96
N ALA A 4 2.40 -1.73 -16.82
CA ALA A 4 2.61 -2.94 -16.04
C ALA A 4 3.29 -2.58 -14.71
N SER A 5 2.96 -3.29 -13.62
CA SER A 5 3.56 -3.02 -12.30
C SER A 5 3.97 -4.33 -11.63
N LEU A 6 5.26 -4.54 -11.40
CA LEU A 6 5.76 -5.71 -10.69
C LEU A 6 6.09 -5.33 -9.24
N LYS A 7 5.49 -6.01 -8.27
CA LYS A 7 5.72 -5.78 -6.85
C LYS A 7 6.21 -7.05 -6.17
N SER A 8 7.48 -7.11 -5.79
CA SER A 8 8.04 -8.22 -5.02
C SER A 8 8.18 -7.86 -3.54
N ARG A 9 7.90 -8.81 -2.65
CA ARG A 9 8.05 -8.66 -1.21
C ARG A 9 8.71 -9.90 -0.63
N TYR A 10 9.65 -9.68 0.29
CA TYR A 10 10.32 -10.71 1.05
C TYR A 10 10.11 -10.45 2.54
N ASP A 11 9.72 -11.48 3.29
CA ASP A 11 9.51 -11.44 4.73
C ASP A 11 10.29 -12.59 5.37
N THR A 12 10.94 -12.35 6.52
CA THR A 12 11.76 -13.36 7.21
C THR A 12 10.96 -14.43 7.96
N ASP A 13 9.64 -14.32 7.97
CA ASP A 13 8.74 -15.26 8.62
C ASP A 13 8.53 -16.49 7.70
N LYS A 14 8.94 -17.68 8.17
CA LYS A 14 8.95 -18.95 7.40
C LYS A 14 7.57 -19.38 6.88
N SER A 15 6.51 -18.73 7.34
CA SER A 15 5.10 -18.98 6.96
C SER A 15 4.56 -18.06 5.86
N THR A 16 5.29 -17.00 5.47
CA THR A 16 4.80 -15.91 4.61
C THR A 16 5.85 -15.38 3.62
N ALA A 17 6.79 -16.22 3.19
CA ALA A 17 7.67 -15.91 2.06
C ALA A 17 6.89 -15.97 0.73
N GLY A 18 6.08 -14.94 0.48
CA GLY A 18 5.17 -14.86 -0.66
C GLY A 18 5.62 -13.82 -1.68
N ALA A 19 5.98 -14.27 -2.88
CA ALA A 19 6.09 -13.36 -4.03
C ALA A 19 4.68 -12.96 -4.47
N ALA A 20 4.39 -11.66 -4.55
CA ALA A 20 3.19 -11.16 -5.19
C ALA A 20 3.52 -10.75 -6.64
N ALA A 21 2.54 -10.86 -7.53
CA ALA A 21 2.65 -10.33 -8.88
C ALA A 21 1.33 -9.66 -9.24
N THR A 22 1.40 -8.49 -9.88
CA THR A 22 0.23 -7.77 -10.36
C THR A 22 0.43 -7.46 -11.83
N VAL A 23 -0.61 -7.61 -12.64
CA VAL A 23 -0.64 -7.12 -14.01
C VAL A 23 -1.90 -6.29 -14.15
N ALA A 24 -1.79 -5.14 -14.77
CA ALA A 24 -2.95 -4.31 -15.03
C ALA A 24 -2.93 -3.74 -16.43
N PHE A 25 -4.12 -3.48 -16.97
CA PHE A 25 -4.30 -2.91 -18.29
C PHE A 25 -5.38 -1.84 -18.25
N ASN A 26 -5.12 -0.73 -18.93
CA ASN A 26 -6.05 0.38 -19.03
C ASN A 26 -6.96 0.18 -20.25
N ALA A 27 -8.26 0.17 -20.05
CA ALA A 27 -9.30 0.11 -21.06
C ALA A 27 -10.19 1.38 -20.94
N GLY A 28 -9.76 2.46 -21.62
CA GLY A 28 -10.43 3.75 -21.54
C GLY A 28 -10.30 4.38 -20.15
N ASN A 29 -11.43 4.60 -19.46
CA ASN A 29 -11.47 5.16 -18.12
C ASN A 29 -11.45 4.10 -17.01
N VAL A 30 -11.40 2.81 -17.36
CA VAL A 30 -11.35 1.69 -16.43
C VAL A 30 -10.02 0.97 -16.58
N LYS A 31 -9.51 0.43 -15.48
CA LYS A 31 -8.33 -0.42 -15.41
C LYS A 31 -8.75 -1.79 -14.91
N LEU A 32 -8.24 -2.81 -15.58
CA LEU A 32 -8.47 -4.20 -15.25
C LEU A 32 -7.16 -4.74 -14.68
N ARG A 33 -7.25 -5.37 -13.52
CA ARG A 33 -6.09 -5.84 -12.74
C ARG A 33 -6.25 -7.31 -12.42
N ALA A 34 -5.19 -8.08 -12.60
CA ALA A 34 -5.04 -9.42 -12.05
C ALA A 34 -3.86 -9.40 -11.09
N SER A 35 -4.03 -9.98 -9.90
CA SER A 35 -2.94 -10.12 -8.92
C SER A 35 -2.91 -11.52 -8.33
N MET A 36 -1.73 -11.98 -7.96
CA MET A 36 -1.52 -13.28 -7.31
C MET A 36 -0.57 -13.09 -6.12
N THR A 37 -0.79 -13.84 -5.04
CA THR A 37 0.12 -13.89 -3.88
C THR A 37 0.70 -15.28 -3.75
N ASP A 38 1.87 -15.42 -3.13
CA ASP A 38 2.54 -16.73 -3.00
C ASP A 38 2.80 -17.41 -4.35
N ALA A 39 3.21 -16.61 -5.36
CA ALA A 39 3.57 -17.10 -6.67
C ALA A 39 4.91 -17.86 -6.61
N THR A 40 4.90 -19.07 -6.06
CA THR A 40 6.04 -19.98 -6.11
C THR A 40 5.97 -20.78 -7.42
N VAL A 41 7.06 -20.73 -8.19
CA VAL A 41 7.23 -21.58 -9.40
C VAL A 41 7.77 -22.97 -9.02
N VAL A 42 8.13 -23.16 -7.75
CA VAL A 42 8.63 -24.44 -7.24
C VAL A 42 7.44 -25.39 -7.05
N ASN A 43 7.41 -26.48 -7.84
CA ASN A 43 6.36 -27.51 -7.91
C ASN A 43 5.12 -27.21 -8.78
N GLY A 44 5.18 -26.20 -9.65
CA GLY A 44 4.12 -25.88 -10.61
C GLY A 44 3.29 -24.65 -10.22
N PRO A 45 2.49 -24.09 -11.15
CA PRO A 45 1.75 -22.86 -10.90
C PRO A 45 0.66 -23.08 -9.85
N SER A 46 0.82 -22.46 -8.67
CA SER A 46 -0.27 -22.36 -7.69
C SER A 46 -1.04 -21.05 -7.91
N LEU A 47 -2.38 -21.10 -8.03
CA LEU A 47 -3.25 -19.93 -8.15
C LEU A 47 -3.59 -19.32 -6.78
N ASN A 48 -2.67 -19.43 -5.83
CA ASN A 48 -2.89 -18.92 -4.48
C ASN A 48 -3.06 -17.40 -4.53
N GLY A 49 -4.05 -16.91 -3.79
CA GLY A 49 -4.37 -15.49 -3.74
C GLY A 49 -4.69 -14.82 -5.08
N LEU A 50 -5.05 -15.57 -6.14
CA LEU A 50 -5.50 -14.97 -7.40
C LEU A 50 -6.70 -14.05 -7.14
N ALA A 51 -6.58 -12.79 -7.53
CA ALA A 51 -7.64 -11.80 -7.47
C ALA A 51 -7.75 -11.06 -8.80
N LEU A 52 -8.99 -10.80 -9.21
CA LEU A 52 -9.33 -10.03 -10.40
C LEU A 52 -10.04 -8.77 -9.95
N ALA A 53 -9.65 -7.62 -10.49
CA ALA A 53 -10.26 -6.35 -10.14
C ALA A 53 -10.58 -5.50 -11.36
N VAL A 54 -11.68 -4.77 -11.24
CA VAL A 54 -12.09 -3.71 -12.14
C VAL A 54 -12.05 -2.41 -11.35
N GLU A 55 -11.25 -1.44 -11.79
CA GLU A 55 -11.10 -0.17 -11.11
C GLU A 55 -11.31 1.02 -12.05
N LYS A 56 -12.02 2.03 -11.57
CA LYS A 56 -12.02 3.36 -12.17
C LYS A 56 -11.26 4.28 -11.20
N PRO A 57 -10.05 4.73 -11.55
CA PRO A 57 -9.22 5.53 -10.66
C PRO A 57 -9.97 6.72 -10.07
N GLY A 58 -9.97 6.84 -8.75
CA GLY A 58 -10.68 7.90 -8.01
C GLY A 58 -12.19 7.70 -7.83
N PHE A 59 -12.80 6.63 -8.38
CA PHE A 59 -14.23 6.37 -8.27
C PHE A 59 -14.54 5.04 -7.57
N PHE A 60 -14.01 3.92 -8.08
CA PHE A 60 -14.31 2.61 -7.49
C PHE A 60 -13.24 1.57 -7.79
N ILE A 61 -13.22 0.53 -6.94
CA ILE A 61 -12.50 -0.73 -7.15
C ILE A 61 -13.47 -1.85 -6.77
N ILE A 62 -13.68 -2.79 -7.70
CA ILE A 62 -14.42 -4.03 -7.44
C ILE A 62 -13.41 -5.15 -7.59
N ASP A 63 -13.12 -5.84 -6.49
CA ASP A 63 -12.11 -6.89 -6.39
C ASP A 63 -12.81 -8.22 -6.11
N TYR A 64 -12.42 -9.26 -6.85
CA TYR A 64 -12.90 -10.63 -6.68
C TYR A 64 -11.73 -11.54 -6.35
N ASN A 65 -11.74 -12.09 -5.14
CA ASN A 65 -10.79 -13.10 -4.73
C ASN A 65 -11.26 -14.48 -5.23
N VAL A 66 -10.52 -15.05 -6.18
CA VAL A 66 -10.91 -16.27 -6.89
C VAL A 66 -10.95 -17.49 -5.95
N PRO A 67 -9.89 -17.78 -5.14
CA PRO A 67 -9.93 -18.91 -4.21
C PRO A 67 -11.03 -18.80 -3.15
N LYS A 68 -11.25 -17.60 -2.60
CA LYS A 68 -12.24 -17.37 -1.54
C LYS A 68 -13.66 -17.17 -2.07
N LYS A 69 -13.83 -17.00 -3.39
CA LYS A 69 -15.08 -16.63 -4.03
C LYS A 69 -15.74 -15.39 -3.40
N ASP A 70 -14.91 -14.43 -3.00
CA ASP A 70 -15.36 -13.26 -2.23
C ASP A 70 -15.23 -11.97 -3.06
N PHE A 71 -16.17 -11.05 -2.84
CA PHE A 71 -16.18 -9.74 -3.45
C PHE A 71 -15.86 -8.66 -2.41
N ARG A 72 -14.98 -7.74 -2.80
CA ARG A 72 -14.76 -6.48 -2.09
C ARG A 72 -15.12 -5.32 -3.00
N PHE A 73 -16.01 -4.48 -2.50
CA PHE A 73 -16.43 -3.25 -3.16
C PHE A 73 -15.76 -2.07 -2.45
N GLN A 74 -15.16 -1.17 -3.20
CA GLN A 74 -14.62 0.07 -2.71
C GLN A 74 -15.11 1.22 -3.57
N PHE A 75 -15.73 2.21 -2.96
CA PHE A 75 -16.21 3.42 -3.63
C PHE A 75 -15.54 4.64 -3.00
N MET A 76 -15.05 5.54 -3.84
CA MET A 76 -14.32 6.73 -3.46
C MET A 76 -15.07 7.95 -3.97
N ASN A 77 -15.17 8.98 -3.14
CA ASN A 77 -15.77 10.25 -3.50
C ASN A 77 -14.96 11.39 -2.85
N SER A 78 -14.82 12.50 -3.56
CA SER A 78 -14.21 13.71 -3.02
C SER A 78 -15.22 14.85 -3.12
N ILE A 79 -15.60 15.40 -1.96
CA ILE A 79 -16.45 16.60 -1.87
C ILE A 79 -15.63 17.76 -1.31
N LYS A 80 -16.09 19.00 -1.53
CA LYS A 80 -15.46 20.18 -0.92
C LYS A 80 -16.27 20.60 0.30
N VAL A 81 -15.60 20.74 1.43
CA VAL A 81 -16.16 21.30 2.67
C VAL A 81 -15.34 22.55 2.99
N ALA A 82 -15.98 23.72 3.01
CA ALA A 82 -15.30 25.00 3.15
C ALA A 82 -14.11 25.16 2.16
N GLU A 83 -14.34 24.79 0.89
CA GLU A 83 -13.34 24.76 -0.19
C GLU A 83 -12.19 23.76 -0.01
N LYS A 84 -12.15 23.04 1.11
CA LYS A 84 -11.16 22.01 1.40
C LYS A 84 -11.61 20.64 0.93
N PRO A 85 -10.73 19.83 0.31
CA PRO A 85 -11.09 18.50 -0.17
C PRO A 85 -11.31 17.54 1.01
N LEU A 86 -12.52 17.00 1.10
CA LEU A 86 -12.89 15.87 1.95
C LEU A 86 -13.01 14.63 1.06
N ASN A 87 -12.04 13.71 1.22
CA ASN A 87 -12.05 12.42 0.56
C ASN A 87 -12.77 11.41 1.44
N LEU A 88 -13.72 10.69 0.87
CA LEU A 88 -14.50 9.64 1.52
C LEU A 88 -14.28 8.33 0.79
N THR A 89 -14.06 7.26 1.53
CA THR A 89 -13.98 5.90 0.97
C THR A 89 -14.93 4.98 1.74
N TYR A 90 -15.78 4.29 0.99
CA TYR A 90 -16.62 3.20 1.48
C TYR A 90 -15.99 1.89 1.03
N ILE A 91 -15.83 0.92 1.93
CA ILE A 91 -15.34 -0.42 1.60
C ILE A 91 -16.30 -1.43 2.20
N HIS A 92 -16.80 -2.36 1.39
CA HIS A 92 -17.61 -3.49 1.85
C HIS A 92 -17.01 -4.80 1.36
N SER A 93 -16.72 -5.69 2.30
CA SER A 93 -16.28 -7.06 2.03
C SER A 93 -17.46 -8.00 2.26
N ARG A 94 -17.87 -8.73 1.22
CA ARG A 94 -19.11 -9.51 1.22
C ARG A 94 -19.04 -10.68 2.19
N ASN A 95 -17.99 -11.49 2.14
CA ASN A 95 -17.88 -12.69 2.95
C ASN A 95 -17.62 -12.37 4.43
N ASP A 96 -16.78 -11.38 4.71
CA ASP A 96 -16.53 -10.89 6.08
C ASP A 96 -17.73 -10.09 6.63
N ASN A 97 -18.73 -9.81 5.80
CA ASN A 97 -19.84 -8.89 6.06
C ASN A 97 -19.38 -7.60 6.77
N ARG A 98 -18.24 -7.07 6.32
CA ARG A 98 -17.52 -6.00 6.99
C ARG A 98 -17.56 -4.74 6.15
N THR A 99 -18.06 -3.67 6.76
CA THR A 99 -18.10 -2.35 6.13
C THR A 99 -17.17 -1.39 6.85
N ILE A 100 -16.34 -0.69 6.08
CA ILE A 100 -15.38 0.31 6.55
C ILE A 100 -15.71 1.64 5.87
N LEU A 101 -15.73 2.71 6.66
CA LEU A 101 -15.87 4.09 6.22
C LEU A 101 -14.59 4.84 6.57
N ASP A 102 -13.93 5.38 5.55
CA ASP A 102 -12.79 6.25 5.71
C ASP A 102 -13.15 7.68 5.30
N GLY A 103 -12.66 8.64 6.07
CA GLY A 103 -12.75 10.06 5.77
C GLY A 103 -11.37 10.71 5.92
N ASN A 104 -11.03 11.61 5.01
CA ASN A 104 -9.77 12.33 5.05
C ASN A 104 -9.97 13.78 4.60
N LEU A 105 -9.76 14.71 5.51
CA LEU A 105 -9.90 16.15 5.32
C LEU A 105 -8.52 16.83 5.40
N ALA A 106 -8.10 17.49 4.33
CA ALA A 106 -6.90 18.32 4.31
C ALA A 106 -7.27 19.79 4.54
N PHE A 107 -6.89 20.36 5.69
CA PHE A 107 -7.15 21.76 6.01
C PHE A 107 -6.24 22.69 5.20
N ASP A 108 -4.98 22.29 5.06
CA ASP A 108 -3.95 22.96 4.29
C ASP A 108 -2.89 21.93 3.85
N PRO A 109 -1.85 22.33 3.09
CA PRO A 109 -0.81 21.39 2.64
C PRO A 109 -0.04 20.70 3.77
N ALA A 110 0.00 21.27 4.97
CA ALA A 110 0.72 20.73 6.13
C ALA A 110 -0.20 19.93 7.07
N ASN A 111 -1.48 20.26 7.17
CA ASN A 111 -2.40 19.74 8.19
C ASN A 111 -3.54 18.91 7.59
N LYS A 112 -3.69 17.69 8.09
CA LYS A 112 -4.70 16.74 7.61
C LYS A 112 -5.25 15.89 8.76
N VAL A 113 -6.55 15.65 8.76
CA VAL A 113 -7.22 14.70 9.66
C VAL A 113 -7.78 13.54 8.85
N SER A 114 -7.58 12.33 9.35
CA SER A 114 -8.15 11.11 8.78
C SER A 114 -8.89 10.32 9.86
N VAL A 115 -9.99 9.72 9.46
CA VAL A 115 -10.87 8.90 10.28
C VAL A 115 -11.09 7.58 9.55
N ASN A 116 -10.96 6.47 10.26
CA ASN A 116 -11.31 5.14 9.80
C ASN A 116 -12.32 4.56 10.78
N HIS A 117 -13.45 4.05 10.29
CA HIS A 117 -14.48 3.46 11.11
C HIS A 117 -14.98 2.15 10.52
N VAL A 118 -14.97 1.09 11.32
CA VAL A 118 -15.56 -0.19 10.94
C VAL A 118 -16.96 -0.28 11.54
N LEU A 119 -17.97 -0.19 10.68
CA LEU A 119 -19.38 -0.13 11.08
C LEU A 119 -19.77 -1.35 11.93
N GLY A 120 -20.55 -1.10 12.99
CA GLY A 120 -21.03 -2.14 13.90
C GLY A 120 -19.99 -2.73 14.87
N SER A 121 -18.71 -2.39 14.73
CA SER A 121 -17.64 -3.01 15.53
C SER A 121 -17.18 -2.18 16.74
N GLY A 122 -17.67 -0.95 16.87
CA GLY A 122 -17.17 0.07 17.80
C GLY A 122 -15.78 0.62 17.46
N ASN A 123 -15.10 0.05 16.45
CA ASN A 123 -13.76 0.48 16.06
C ASN A 123 -13.82 1.76 15.25
N CYS A 124 -13.31 2.84 15.84
CA CYS A 124 -13.03 4.10 15.18
C CYS A 124 -11.55 4.42 15.44
N LYS A 125 -10.83 4.85 14.42
CA LYS A 125 -9.45 5.32 14.54
C LYS A 125 -9.35 6.71 13.94
N TRP A 126 -8.86 7.65 14.73
CA TRP A 126 -8.55 9.01 14.28
C TRP A 126 -7.05 9.15 14.11
N LYS A 127 -6.64 9.90 13.08
CA LYS A 127 -5.24 10.22 12.81
C LYS A 127 -5.12 11.69 12.45
N TYR A 128 -4.18 12.37 13.08
CA TYR A 128 -3.75 13.69 12.65
C TYR A 128 -2.43 13.55 11.90
N THR A 129 -2.25 14.32 10.84
CA THR A 129 -1.00 14.39 10.09
C THR A 129 -0.56 15.84 10.01
N TYR A 130 0.66 16.11 10.46
CA TYR A 130 1.31 17.42 10.35
C TYR A 130 2.64 17.31 9.62
N VAL A 131 2.82 18.09 8.55
CA VAL A 131 4.07 18.17 7.79
C VAL A 131 4.80 19.46 8.15
N ASN A 132 5.89 19.34 8.91
CA ASN A 132 6.76 20.43 9.26
C ASN A 132 7.78 20.70 8.13
N GLN A 133 7.75 21.92 7.59
CA GLN A 133 8.66 22.42 6.55
C GLN A 133 8.71 21.55 5.27
N GLY A 134 7.67 20.77 4.98
CA GLY A 134 7.64 19.87 3.83
C GLY A 134 8.57 18.64 3.94
N VAL A 135 9.26 18.46 5.07
CA VAL A 135 10.32 17.45 5.22
C VAL A 135 10.00 16.42 6.29
N THR A 136 9.52 16.85 7.46
CA THR A 136 9.22 15.94 8.59
C THR A 136 7.71 15.82 8.76
N THR A 137 7.19 14.61 8.83
CA THR A 137 5.77 14.34 9.07
C THR A 137 5.58 13.72 10.44
N TYR A 138 4.59 14.20 11.19
CA TYR A 138 4.16 13.66 12.46
C TYR A 138 2.75 13.11 12.34
N GLU A 139 2.52 11.90 12.84
CA GLU A 139 1.26 11.19 12.71
C GLU A 139 0.82 10.52 14.03
N PRO A 140 0.33 11.28 15.01
CA PRO A 140 -0.38 10.70 16.14
C PRO A 140 -1.74 10.16 15.69
N SER A 141 -2.12 9.01 16.24
CA SER A 141 -3.43 8.40 15.99
C SER A 141 -3.97 7.76 17.25
N TYR A 142 -5.30 7.74 17.35
CA TYR A 142 -6.01 7.17 18.49
C TYR A 142 -7.00 6.12 18.02
N ASP A 143 -6.89 4.92 18.58
CA ASP A 143 -7.83 3.81 18.36
C ASP A 143 -8.81 3.77 19.54
N PHE A 144 -10.08 4.11 19.27
CA PHE A 144 -11.13 4.19 20.30
C PHE A 144 -11.48 2.81 20.87
N LYS A 145 -11.36 1.74 20.08
CA LYS A 145 -11.68 0.38 20.54
C LYS A 145 -10.59 -0.17 21.45
N LYS A 146 -9.33 0.13 21.14
CA LYS A 146 -8.18 -0.28 21.95
C LYS A 146 -7.87 0.69 23.09
N ASN A 147 -8.48 1.87 23.08
CA ASN A 147 -8.20 2.94 24.03
C ASN A 147 -6.70 3.27 24.09
N SER A 148 -6.07 3.43 22.93
CA SER A 148 -4.62 3.54 22.81
C SER A 148 -4.19 4.53 21.73
N TRP A 149 -3.07 5.22 22.00
CA TRP A 149 -2.38 6.05 21.02
C TRP A 149 -1.37 5.24 20.21
N ASP A 150 -1.26 5.52 18.92
CA ASP A 150 -0.12 5.11 18.10
C ASP A 150 0.56 6.36 17.54
N PHE A 151 1.86 6.29 17.34
CA PHE A 151 2.66 7.41 16.86
C PHE A 151 3.51 6.98 15.67
N ALA A 152 3.60 7.85 14.66
CA ALA A 152 4.62 7.72 13.63
C ALA A 152 5.27 9.07 13.34
N VAL A 153 6.55 9.03 12.99
CA VAL A 153 7.32 10.17 12.50
C VAL A 153 8.05 9.71 11.26
N SER A 154 7.95 10.48 10.17
CA SER A 154 8.76 10.27 8.98
C SER A 154 9.54 11.52 8.62
N ARG A 155 10.68 11.34 7.98
CA ARG A 155 11.51 12.44 7.51
C ARG A 155 12.13 12.10 6.16
N ARG A 156 11.97 13.04 5.20
CA ARG A 156 12.72 13.01 3.95
C ARG A 156 14.16 13.42 4.18
N VAL A 157 15.10 12.66 3.65
CA VAL A 157 16.54 12.92 3.71
C VAL A 157 17.15 12.63 2.35
N TYR A 158 18.28 13.25 2.02
CA TYR A 158 19.07 12.95 0.82
C TYR A 158 18.28 12.86 -0.52
N GLY A 159 17.29 13.73 -0.70
CA GLY A 159 16.45 13.75 -1.91
C GLY A 159 15.21 12.87 -1.74
N ASP A 160 15.27 11.64 -2.26
CA ASP A 160 14.12 10.72 -2.37
C ASP A 160 14.07 9.66 -1.26
N ASP A 161 15.03 9.67 -0.33
CA ASP A 161 15.03 8.75 0.82
C ASP A 161 14.08 9.24 1.92
N VAL A 162 13.29 8.33 2.49
CA VAL A 162 12.38 8.59 3.59
C VAL A 162 12.64 7.58 4.70
N PHE A 163 12.96 8.09 5.90
CA PHE A 163 13.00 7.26 7.10
C PHE A 163 11.73 7.47 7.90
N ARG A 164 11.11 6.38 8.35
CA ARG A 164 9.94 6.40 9.22
C ARG A 164 10.16 5.55 10.46
N ALA A 165 9.84 6.11 11.61
CA ALA A 165 9.72 5.39 12.87
C ALA A 165 8.26 5.37 13.29
N SER A 166 7.80 4.25 13.86
CA SER A 166 6.44 4.12 14.36
C SER A 166 6.38 3.27 15.62
N TYR A 167 5.39 3.55 16.46
CA TYR A 167 5.10 2.79 17.66
C TYR A 167 3.60 2.63 17.83
N GLN A 168 3.16 1.38 17.94
CA GLN A 168 1.76 1.04 18.23
C GLN A 168 1.65 0.64 19.69
N THR A 169 0.92 1.41 20.50
CA THR A 169 0.96 1.21 21.96
C THR A 169 0.25 -0.05 22.38
N SER A 170 -0.91 -0.36 21.79
CA SER A 170 -1.70 -1.53 22.19
C SER A 170 -0.99 -2.86 21.85
N SER A 171 -0.35 -2.95 20.69
CA SER A 171 0.41 -4.15 20.27
C SER A 171 1.86 -4.13 20.73
N LYS A 172 2.34 -3.01 21.28
CA LYS A 172 3.75 -2.78 21.66
C LYS A 172 4.73 -2.97 20.51
N VAL A 173 4.28 -2.80 19.27
CA VAL A 173 5.11 -2.96 18.08
C VAL A 173 5.83 -1.65 17.78
N MET A 174 7.16 -1.71 17.74
CA MET A 174 8.02 -0.65 17.23
C MET A 174 8.44 -0.99 15.80
N GLY A 175 8.31 -0.04 14.87
CA GLY A 175 8.68 -0.20 13.48
C GLY A 175 9.66 0.88 13.02
N LEU A 176 10.65 0.48 12.23
CA LEU A 176 11.57 1.35 11.51
C LEU A 176 11.50 0.99 10.02
N GLU A 177 11.41 2.00 9.17
CA GLU A 177 11.29 1.83 7.73
C GLU A 177 12.18 2.85 7.03
N TRP A 178 12.83 2.39 5.97
CA TRP A 178 13.47 3.22 4.97
C TRP A 178 12.82 2.94 3.63
N SER A 179 12.48 3.97 2.88
CA SER A 179 12.05 3.85 1.50
C SER A 179 12.76 4.86 0.61
N ARG A 180 12.93 4.49 -0.66
CA ARG A 180 13.49 5.34 -1.70
C ARG A 180 12.73 5.18 -2.99
N ASN A 181 12.26 6.29 -3.54
CA ASN A 181 11.75 6.32 -4.90
C ASN A 181 12.89 6.65 -5.87
N SER A 182 12.99 5.94 -6.98
CA SER A 182 14.00 6.15 -8.02
C SER A 182 13.35 6.07 -9.39
N THR A 183 13.48 7.12 -10.17
CA THR A 183 13.22 7.08 -11.61
C THR A 183 14.36 6.33 -12.29
N MET A 184 14.05 5.17 -12.86
CA MET A 184 14.99 4.40 -13.67
C MET A 184 14.74 4.66 -15.15
N ASN A 185 15.62 5.43 -15.78
CA ASN A 185 15.71 5.48 -17.24
C ASN A 185 16.53 4.25 -17.70
N GLY A 186 15.87 3.13 -17.99
CA GLY A 186 16.52 1.85 -18.24
C GLY A 186 16.26 1.26 -19.63
N ARG A 187 17.24 1.35 -20.54
CA ARG A 187 17.34 0.51 -21.74
C ARG A 187 17.49 -0.96 -21.33
N PHE A 188 16.49 -1.79 -21.58
CA PHE A 188 16.63 -3.25 -21.47
C PHE A 188 17.51 -3.77 -22.61
N LYS A 189 18.77 -4.13 -22.33
CA LYS A 189 19.58 -4.92 -23.26
C LYS A 189 19.18 -6.39 -23.09
N GLY A 190 18.24 -6.83 -23.92
CA GLY A 190 17.72 -8.19 -23.93
C GLY A 190 18.82 -9.24 -24.06
N MET A 191 18.69 -10.30 -23.26
CA MET A 191 19.51 -11.49 -23.35
C MET A 191 19.22 -12.21 -24.67
N HIS A 192 20.27 -12.38 -25.47
CA HIS A 192 20.35 -13.16 -26.72
C HIS A 192 19.54 -12.66 -27.94
N GLY A 193 20.19 -11.78 -28.71
CA GLY A 193 20.39 -12.09 -30.14
C GLY A 193 19.28 -11.77 -31.13
N LEU A 194 18.53 -10.68 -30.96
CA LEU A 194 17.92 -9.91 -32.07
C LEU A 194 17.84 -8.45 -31.60
N HIS A 195 18.59 -7.56 -32.25
CA HIS A 195 18.57 -6.12 -31.93
C HIS A 195 17.20 -5.52 -32.28
N TYR A 196 16.36 -5.31 -31.27
CA TYR A 196 15.33 -4.27 -31.30
C TYR A 196 15.70 -3.22 -30.26
N GLU A 197 16.04 -2.03 -30.73
CA GLU A 197 16.25 -0.85 -29.91
C GLU A 197 14.86 -0.31 -29.53
N VAL A 198 14.39 -0.59 -28.32
CA VAL A 198 13.21 0.09 -27.76
C VAL A 198 13.74 1.27 -26.94
N ASP A 199 13.99 2.39 -27.62
CA ASP A 199 14.09 3.68 -26.95
C ASP A 199 12.68 4.05 -26.46
N GLY A 200 12.49 4.20 -25.14
CA GLY A 200 11.24 4.72 -24.57
C GLY A 200 10.73 4.08 -23.26
N MET A 201 11.36 3.02 -22.74
CA MET A 201 10.94 2.46 -21.44
C MET A 201 11.57 3.25 -20.29
N GLY A 202 10.87 4.30 -19.86
CA GLY A 202 11.03 4.87 -18.52
C GLY A 202 10.24 4.06 -17.50
N GLY A 203 10.80 3.83 -16.32
CA GLY A 203 10.08 3.17 -15.24
C GLY A 203 10.41 3.74 -13.87
N ASP A 204 9.42 3.82 -13.00
CA ASP A 204 9.60 4.22 -11.61
C ASP A 204 9.84 2.97 -10.76
N CYS A 205 10.80 3.06 -9.84
CA CYS A 205 11.09 1.99 -8.89
C CYS A 205 11.03 2.50 -7.44
N LEU A 206 10.29 1.79 -6.59
CA LEU A 206 10.24 2.02 -5.16
C LEU A 206 10.94 0.88 -4.43
N PHE A 207 11.93 1.21 -3.61
CA PHE A 207 12.55 0.29 -2.67
C PHE A 207 12.08 0.62 -1.26
N GLU A 208 11.69 -0.40 -0.49
CA GLU A 208 11.34 -0.26 0.92
C GLU A 208 12.01 -1.39 1.74
N ILE A 209 12.63 -1.01 2.85
CA ILE A 209 13.14 -1.94 3.85
C ILE A 209 12.52 -1.56 5.18
N ALA A 210 11.87 -2.53 5.82
CA ALA A 210 11.23 -2.35 7.11
C ALA A 210 11.75 -3.37 8.12
N ALA A 211 11.90 -2.93 9.36
CA ALA A 211 12.17 -3.76 10.51
C ALA A 211 11.11 -3.46 11.57
N SER A 212 10.56 -4.49 12.19
CA SER A 212 9.64 -4.32 13.32
C SER A 212 9.94 -5.27 14.46
N LEU A 213 9.67 -4.82 15.68
CA LEU A 213 9.91 -5.56 16.89
C LEU A 213 8.69 -5.48 17.81
N ASN A 214 8.21 -6.62 18.28
CA ASN A 214 7.20 -6.68 19.34
C ASN A 214 7.89 -6.56 20.70
N LEU A 215 7.72 -5.41 21.37
CA LEU A 215 8.30 -5.17 22.69
C LEU A 215 7.53 -5.89 23.81
N GLY A 216 6.39 -6.52 23.50
CA GLY A 216 5.61 -7.34 24.42
C GLY A 216 6.03 -8.80 24.51
N GLU A 217 6.87 -9.29 23.59
CA GLU A 217 7.33 -10.69 23.55
C GLU A 217 8.69 -10.87 24.24
N GLU A 218 8.92 -12.05 24.83
CA GLU A 218 10.19 -12.39 25.51
C GLU A 218 11.36 -12.55 24.53
N LEU A 219 11.10 -13.11 23.34
CA LEU A 219 12.08 -13.33 22.29
C LEU A 219 11.96 -12.26 21.21
N LYS A 220 12.90 -11.32 21.21
CA LYS A 220 12.88 -10.09 20.42
C LYS A 220 13.54 -10.24 19.05
N LEU A 221 13.15 -11.24 18.28
CA LEU A 221 13.64 -11.35 16.90
C LEU A 221 12.93 -10.30 16.03
N PRO A 222 13.65 -9.38 15.38
CA PRO A 222 13.03 -8.40 14.51
C PRO A 222 12.46 -9.10 13.28
N LYS A 223 11.23 -8.75 12.91
CA LYS A 223 10.68 -9.09 11.61
C LYS A 223 11.24 -8.12 10.58
N LEU A 224 11.92 -8.66 9.57
CA LEU A 224 12.49 -7.89 8.47
C LEU A 224 11.67 -8.12 7.20
N THR A 225 11.34 -7.03 6.54
CA THR A 225 10.65 -7.02 5.25
C THR A 225 11.45 -6.19 4.26
N ALA A 226 11.60 -6.70 3.04
CA ALA A 226 12.12 -5.94 1.91
C ALA A 226 11.10 -5.99 0.77
N GLU A 227 10.80 -4.85 0.17
CA GLU A 227 9.82 -4.72 -0.89
C GLU A 227 10.40 -3.90 -2.05
N THR A 228 10.14 -4.34 -3.27
CA THR A 228 10.47 -3.57 -4.47
C THR A 228 9.25 -3.50 -5.38
N THR A 229 8.92 -2.30 -5.87
CA THR A 229 7.86 -2.08 -6.86
C THR A 229 8.46 -1.45 -8.10
N TRP A 230 8.06 -1.94 -9.27
CA TRP A 230 8.54 -1.53 -10.58
C TRP A 230 7.37 -1.20 -11.47
N ASP A 231 7.21 0.06 -11.84
CA ASP A 231 6.17 0.52 -12.75
C ASP A 231 6.78 0.74 -14.14
N PHE A 232 6.25 0.03 -15.14
CA PHE A 232 6.70 0.08 -16.52
C PHE A 232 5.65 0.78 -17.39
N GLU A 233 6.08 1.78 -18.17
CA GLU A 233 5.29 2.30 -19.28
C GLU A 233 5.56 1.48 -20.54
N MET A 234 4.49 1.02 -21.19
CA MET A 234 4.49 0.16 -22.38
C MET A 234 3.69 0.78 -23.52
#